data_AF-A0A844EPP4-F1
#
_entry.id   AF-A0A844EPP4-F1
#
_cell.length_a   1.000
_cell.length_b   1.000
_cell.length_c   1.000
_cell.angle_alpha   90.00
_cell.angle_beta   90.00
_cell.angle_gamma   90.00
#
_symmetry.space_group_name_H-M   'P 1'
#
loop_
_entity.id
_entity.type
_entity.pdbx_description
1 polymer ?
#
loop_
_entity_poly.entity_id
_entity_poly.type
_entity_poly.pdbx_seq_one_letter_code
_entity_poly.pdbx_strand_id
1 'polypeptide(L)' 'GRDYEQFDDNPGLQEYYFKMWAAYKKWFDEYDVSPKIKINLQKYDLSDPKNIDIVLKQIDDALAKIRQPQSDAL' A
#
# COMPACT_ATOMS: atom_id res chain seq x y z
N GLY A 1 -7.01 -9.23 -16.15
CA GLY A 1 -7.06 -9.53 -14.70
C GLY A 1 -6.78 -10.99 -14.50
N ARG A 2 -6.69 -11.45 -13.25
CA ARG A 2 -6.58 -12.89 -12.96
C ARG A 2 -7.95 -13.54 -13.13
N ASP A 3 -8.00 -14.82 -13.47
CA ASP A 3 -9.26 -15.52 -13.78
C ASP A 3 -10.23 -15.53 -12.59
N TYR A 4 -9.72 -15.61 -11.36
CA TYR A 4 -10.52 -15.57 -10.13
C TYR A 4 -10.98 -14.17 -9.71
N GLU A 5 -10.60 -13.12 -10.45
CA GLU A 5 -11.03 -11.73 -10.23
C GLU A 5 -12.23 -11.37 -11.12
N GLN A 6 -12.68 -12.28 -11.99
CA GLN A 6 -13.81 -12.02 -12.91
C GLN A 6 -15.15 -12.24 -12.19
N PHE A 7 -16.10 -11.33 -12.45
CA PHE A 7 -17.42 -11.34 -11.79
C PHE A 7 -18.46 -12.21 -12.50
N ASP A 8 -18.21 -12.58 -13.77
CA ASP A 8 -19.20 -13.19 -14.66
C ASP A 8 -19.80 -14.49 -14.10
N ASP A 9 -19.01 -15.26 -13.34
CA ASP A 9 -19.43 -16.53 -12.71
C ASP A 9 -19.44 -16.47 -11.17
N ASN A 10 -19.28 -15.29 -10.56
CA ASN A 10 -19.17 -15.16 -9.10
C ASN A 10 -19.84 -13.88 -8.57
N PRO A 11 -21.18 -13.89 -8.41
CA PRO A 11 -21.92 -12.70 -7.98
C PRO A 11 -21.56 -12.20 -6.57
N GLY A 12 -21.02 -13.08 -5.70
CA GLY A 12 -20.57 -12.70 -4.34
C GLY A 12 -19.16 -12.12 -4.28
N LEU A 13 -18.39 -12.18 -5.37
CA LEU A 13 -16.98 -11.79 -5.40
C LEU A 13 -16.78 -10.29 -5.15
N GLN A 14 -17.66 -9.46 -5.71
CA GLN A 14 -17.61 -8.00 -5.49
C GLN A 14 -17.83 -7.66 -4.01
N GLU A 15 -18.84 -8.28 -3.39
CA GLU A 15 -19.12 -8.08 -1.96
C GLU A 15 -17.95 -8.56 -1.10
N TYR A 16 -17.34 -9.69 -1.44
CA TYR A 16 -16.17 -10.21 -0.76
C TYR A 16 -14.98 -9.24 -0.83
N TYR A 17 -14.62 -8.77 -2.01
CA TYR A 17 -13.55 -7.77 -2.17
C TYR A 17 -13.88 -6.46 -1.48
N PHE A 18 -15.13 -6.01 -1.50
CA PHE A 18 -15.56 -4.81 -0.78
C PHE A 18 -15.42 -4.97 0.74
N LYS A 19 -15.81 -6.12 1.31
CA LYS A 19 -15.62 -6.43 2.74
C LYS A 19 -14.15 -6.38 3.13
N MET A 20 -13.28 -7.01 2.34
CA MET A 20 -11.83 -6.99 2.58
C MET A 20 -11.26 -5.57 2.46
N TRP A 21 -11.60 -4.85 1.40
CA TRP A 21 -11.18 -3.47 1.20
C TRP A 21 -11.60 -2.56 2.37
N ALA A 22 -12.84 -2.67 2.84
CA ALA A 22 -13.34 -1.91 3.97
C ALA A 22 -12.60 -2.26 5.27
N ALA A 23 -12.32 -3.55 5.51
CA ALA A 23 -11.55 -4.00 6.67
C ALA A 23 -10.11 -3.45 6.64
N TYR A 24 -9.42 -3.50 5.49
CA TYR A 24 -8.08 -2.93 5.35
C TYR A 24 -8.06 -1.41 5.51
N LYS A 25 -9.08 -0.70 4.99
CA LYS A 25 -9.21 0.75 5.18
C LYS A 25 -9.33 1.07 6.67
N LYS A 26 -10.23 0.38 7.38
CA LYS A 26 -10.43 0.55 8.82
C LYS A 26 -9.16 0.25 9.61
N TRP A 27 -8.53 -0.90 9.37
CA TRP A 27 -7.26 -1.25 10.00
C TRP A 27 -6.17 -0.20 9.74
N PHE A 28 -6.06 0.27 8.50
CA PHE A 28 -5.09 1.30 8.16
C PHE A 28 -5.39 2.59 8.91
N ASP A 29 -6.64 3.02 9.05
CA ASP A 29 -6.98 4.24 9.79
C ASP A 29 -6.71 4.09 11.30
N GLU A 30 -7.02 2.93 11.89
CA GLU A 30 -6.92 2.66 13.33
C GLU A 30 -5.50 2.32 13.83
N TYR A 31 -4.63 1.76 12.99
CA TYR A 31 -3.29 1.32 13.43
C TYR A 31 -2.36 2.49 13.76
N ASP A 32 -1.94 2.65 15.01
CA ASP A 32 -1.10 3.78 15.47
C ASP A 32 0.24 3.37 16.12
N VAL A 33 0.53 2.07 16.16
CA VAL A 33 1.70 1.51 16.84
C VAL A 33 3.03 1.88 16.16
N SER A 34 3.02 2.15 14.85
CA SER A 34 4.20 2.61 14.13
C SER A 34 3.82 3.56 12.98
N PRO A 35 4.78 4.38 12.48
CA PRO A 35 4.59 5.11 11.23
C PRO A 35 4.20 4.16 10.10
N LYS A 36 3.29 4.63 9.24
CA LYS A 36 2.77 3.91 8.08
C LYS A 36 2.61 4.88 6.91
N ILE A 37 2.69 4.37 5.69
CA ILE A 37 2.42 5.14 4.46
C ILE A 37 1.40 4.41 3.60
N LYS A 38 0.67 5.16 2.77
CA LYS A 38 -0.23 4.63 1.75
C LYS A 38 0.32 4.95 0.38
N ILE A 39 0.50 3.94 -0.46
CA ILE A 39 0.95 4.08 -1.84
C ILE A 39 -0.23 3.89 -2.79
N ASN A 40 -0.44 4.83 -3.70
CA ASN A 40 -1.56 4.78 -4.65
C ASN A 40 -1.18 4.00 -5.92
N LEU A 41 -1.42 2.69 -5.91
CA LEU A 41 -1.14 1.82 -7.06
C LEU A 41 -2.16 1.96 -8.21
N GLN A 42 -3.25 2.71 -8.03
CA GLN A 42 -4.12 3.12 -9.16
C GLN A 42 -3.46 4.21 -10.01
N LYS A 43 -2.53 4.97 -9.41
CA LYS A 43 -1.72 6.00 -10.09
C LYS A 43 -0.37 5.46 -10.54
N TYR A 44 0.27 4.66 -9.70
CA TYR A 44 1.61 4.11 -9.93
C TYR A 44 1.51 2.62 -10.26
N ASP A 45 1.18 2.31 -11.51
CA ASP A 45 1.16 0.93 -12.00
C ASP A 45 2.60 0.37 -12.05
N LEU A 46 2.86 -0.66 -11.25
CA LEU A 46 4.18 -1.29 -11.12
C LEU A 46 4.58 -2.13 -12.34
N SER A 47 3.69 -2.31 -13.31
CA SER A 47 4.07 -2.86 -14.62
C SER A 47 4.97 -1.91 -15.41
N ASP A 48 4.90 -0.61 -15.13
CA ASP A 48 5.85 0.40 -15.63
C ASP A 48 7.05 0.52 -14.69
N PRO A 49 8.28 0.20 -15.14
CA PRO A 49 9.49 0.34 -14.34
C PRO A 49 9.69 1.74 -13.75
N LYS A 50 9.23 2.81 -14.43
CA LYS A 50 9.35 4.18 -13.90
C LYS A 50 8.54 4.39 -12.63
N ASN A 51 7.39 3.72 -12.52
CA ASN A 51 6.55 3.81 -11.33
C ASN A 51 7.18 3.06 -10.14
N ILE A 52 8.00 2.03 -10.40
CA ILE A 52 8.76 1.35 -9.35
C ILE A 52 9.72 2.34 -8.68
N ASP A 53 10.49 3.10 -9.46
CA ASP A 53 11.42 4.11 -8.93
C ASP A 53 10.68 5.19 -8.10
N ILE A 54 9.51 5.62 -8.56
CA ILE A 54 8.68 6.60 -7.85
C ILE A 54 8.18 6.04 -6.51
N VAL A 55 7.81 4.77 -6.46
CA VAL A 55 7.34 4.08 -5.25
C VAL A 55 8.48 3.87 -4.26
N LEU A 56 9.65 3.42 -4.74
CA LEU A 56 10.85 3.28 -3.91
C LEU A 56 11.27 4.62 -3.31
N LYS A 57 11.27 5.70 -4.10
CA LYS A 57 11.56 7.04 -3.59
C LYS A 57 10.57 7.50 -2.50
N GLN A 58 9.28 7.20 -2.63
CA GLN A 58 8.30 7.53 -1.57
C GLN A 58 8.61 6.79 -0.26
N ILE A 59 9.10 5.56 -0.34
CA ILE A 59 9.51 4.78 0.83
C ILE A 59 10.76 5.39 1.45
N ASP A 60 11.77 5.73 0.65
CA ASP A 60 13.00 6.39 1.13
C ASP A 60 12.69 7.73 1.79
N ASP A 61 11.83 8.55 1.18
CA ASP A 61 11.42 9.85 1.72
C ASP A 61 10.64 9.68 3.04
N ALA A 62 9.88 8.60 3.21
CA ALA A 62 9.19 8.29 4.46
C ALA A 62 10.18 7.82 5.54
N LEU A 63 11.14 6.97 5.18
CA LEU A 63 12.19 6.49 6.07
C LEU A 63 13.08 7.63 6.54
N ALA A 64 13.45 8.56 5.67
CA ALA A 64 14.29 9.71 6.01
C ALA A 64 13.63 10.63 7.05
N LYS A 65 12.30 10.67 7.13
CA LYS A 65 11.57 11.45 8.15
C LYS A 65 11.64 10.84 9.55
N ILE A 66 11.82 9.52 9.65
CA ILE A 66 11.79 8.79 10.92
C ILE A 66 13.17 8.31 11.37
N ARG A 67 14.09 8.10 10.42
CA ARG A 67 15.50 7.82 10.70
C ARG A 67 16.19 9.14 11.01
N GLN A 68 16.21 9.52 12.28
CA GLN A 68 17.24 10.47 12.75
C GLN A 68 18.61 9.84 12.44
N PRO A 69 19.64 10.63 12.05
CA PRO A 69 21.00 10.11 12.09
C PRO A 69 21.24 9.60 13.51
N GLN A 70 21.55 8.32 13.62
CA GLN A 70 22.04 7.76 14.87
C GLN A 70 23.28 8.58 15.19
N SER A 71 23.18 9.47 16.18
CA SER A 71 24.32 10.23 16.66
C SER A 71 25.31 9.18 17.12
N ASP A 72 26.44 9.06 16.43
CA ASP A 72 27.51 8.14 16.78
C ASP A 72 27.78 8.30 18.29
N ALA A 73 27.44 7.26 19.04
CA ALA A 73 27.80 7.20 20.44
C ALA A 73 29.33 6.99 20.48
N LEU A 74 30.00 8.08 20.85
CA LEU A 74 31.42 8.16 21.23
C LEU A 74 31.81 7.10 22.26
#